data_AF-A0A0Q8KYS5-F1
#
_entry.id   AF-A0A0Q8KYS5-F1
#
_cell.length_a   1.000
_cell.length_b   1.000
_cell.length_c   1.000
_cell.angle_alpha   90.00
_cell.angle_beta   90.00
_cell.angle_gamma   90.00
#
_symmetry.space_group_name_H-M   'P 1'
#
loop_
_entity.id
_entity.type
_entity.pdbx_description
1 polymer ?
#
loop_
_entity_poly.entity_id
_entity_poly.type
_entity_poly.pdbx_seq_one_letter_code
_entity_poly.pdbx_strand_id
1 'polypeptide(L)'
;MQIFDRIDSLTDAGDCRAAIEEARALLLQFEQRSDALTHAIDDFLLDLMTLSFIVECYGRGLEPLARTLARRRLAKVRLLSEGVDSAREK
;
A
#
# COMPACT_ATOMS: atom_id res chain seq x y z
N MET A 1 -11.17 8.06 2.59
CA MET A 1 -10.62 7.62 3.91
C MET A 1 -10.74 6.12 4.13
N GLN A 2 -11.95 5.55 4.13
CA GLN A 2 -12.20 4.11 4.43
C GLN A 2 -11.37 3.10 3.62
N ILE A 3 -10.98 3.42 2.39
CA ILE A 3 -10.19 2.53 1.53
C ILE A 3 -8.76 2.38 2.05
N PHE A 4 -8.13 3.47 2.51
CA PHE A 4 -6.79 3.40 3.07
C PHE A 4 -6.76 2.72 4.43
N ASP A 5 -7.82 2.87 5.23
CA ASP A 5 -7.96 2.16 6.51
C ASP A 5 -8.11 0.64 6.26
N ARG A 6 -8.85 0.25 5.21
CA ARG A 6 -8.93 -1.15 4.76
C ARG A 6 -7.57 -1.67 4.30
N ILE A 7 -6.84 -0.92 3.48
CA ILE A 7 -5.51 -1.33 3.02
C ILE A 7 -4.52 -1.44 4.19
N ASP A 8 -4.59 -0.55 5.17
CA ASP A 8 -3.75 -0.63 6.37
C ASP A 8 -4.01 -1.93 7.14
N SER A 9 -5.28 -2.33 7.29
CA SER A 9 -5.64 -3.62 7.93
C SER A 9 -5.10 -4.84 7.18
N LEU A 10 -4.95 -4.77 5.85
CA LEU A 10 -4.35 -5.85 5.05
C LEU A 10 -2.85 -6.03 5.36
N THR A 11 -2.16 -5.01 5.88
CA THR A 11 -0.76 -5.14 6.30
C THR A 11 -0.57 -5.97 7.57
N ASP A 12 -1.65 -6.21 8.32
CA ASP A 12 -1.67 -7.09 9.49
C ASP A 12 -2.22 -8.49 9.17
N ALA A 13 -2.66 -8.73 7.94
CA ALA A 13 -3.26 -10.00 7.55
C ALA A 13 -2.24 -11.15 7.57
N GLY A 14 -2.70 -12.32 8.04
CA GLY A 14 -1.89 -13.54 8.04
C GLY A 14 -1.69 -14.14 6.65
N ASP A 15 -2.62 -13.87 5.72
CA ASP A 15 -2.52 -14.27 4.31
C ASP A 15 -2.00 -13.10 3.47
N CYS A 16 -0.68 -13.07 3.30
CA CYS A 16 -0.01 -11.99 2.59
C CYS A 16 -0.35 -11.97 1.08
N ARG A 17 -0.61 -13.13 0.47
CA ARG A 17 -0.96 -13.21 -0.96
C ARG A 17 -2.34 -12.60 -1.21
N ALA A 18 -3.34 -12.99 -0.42
CA ALA A 18 -4.67 -12.40 -0.53
C ALA A 18 -4.65 -10.89 -0.25
N ALA A 19 -3.84 -10.46 0.74
CA ALA A 19 -3.66 -9.04 1.06
C ALA A 19 -3.09 -8.21 -0.10
N ILE A 20 -2.11 -8.74 -0.84
CA ILE A 20 -1.52 -8.05 -2.00
C ILE A 20 -2.54 -7.88 -3.12
N GLU A 21 -3.27 -8.94 -3.47
CA GLU A 21 -4.27 -8.89 -4.54
C GLU A 21 -5.41 -7.93 -4.21
N GLU A 22 -5.90 -7.97 -2.96
CA GLU A 22 -6.94 -7.05 -2.51
C GLU A 22 -6.46 -5.60 -2.47
N ALA A 23 -5.25 -5.35 -1.98
CA ALA A 23 -4.65 -4.01 -1.98
C ALA A 23 -4.49 -3.47 -3.41
N ARG A 24 -4.00 -4.29 -4.35
CA ARG A 24 -3.91 -3.93 -5.77
C ARG A 24 -5.29 -3.59 -6.33
N ALA A 25 -6.30 -4.43 -6.10
CA ALA A 25 -7.65 -4.20 -6.60
C ALA A 25 -8.26 -2.88 -6.07
N LEU A 26 -8.04 -2.57 -4.79
CA LEU A 26 -8.48 -1.30 -4.19
C LEU A 26 -7.72 -0.09 -4.75
N LEU A 27 -6.44 -0.25 -5.11
CA LEU A 27 -5.61 0.85 -5.61
C LEU A 27 -5.81 1.16 -7.10
N LEU A 28 -6.35 0.23 -7.89
CA LEU A 28 -6.67 0.42 -9.31
C LEU A 28 -7.47 1.71 -9.59
N GLN A 29 -8.38 2.11 -8.69
CA GLN A 29 -9.19 3.33 -8.86
C GLN A 29 -8.39 4.65 -8.77
N PHE A 30 -7.14 4.56 -8.32
CA PHE A 30 -6.21 5.68 -8.20
C PHE A 30 -5.11 5.66 -9.27
N GLU A 31 -4.93 4.54 -9.96
CA GLU A 31 -4.01 4.46 -11.10
C GLU A 31 -4.39 5.48 -12.17
N GLN A 32 -3.38 6.02 -12.87
CA GLN A 32 -3.53 7.00 -13.96
C GLN A 32 -4.05 8.39 -13.54
N ARG A 33 -4.30 8.63 -12.25
CA ARG A 33 -4.63 9.99 -11.77
C ARG A 33 -3.42 10.94 -11.84
N SER A 34 -2.22 10.44 -11.60
CA SER A 34 -0.94 11.12 -11.86
C SER A 34 0.23 10.12 -11.82
N ASP A 35 1.32 10.43 -12.52
CA ASP A 35 2.53 9.58 -12.53
C ASP A 35 3.12 9.42 -11.12
N ALA A 36 3.13 10.50 -10.34
CA ALA A 36 3.61 10.48 -8.96
C ALA A 36 2.78 9.53 -8.07
N LEU A 37 1.46 9.48 -8.27
CA LEU A 37 0.58 8.57 -7.53
C LEU A 37 0.77 7.13 -8.01
N THR A 38 0.85 6.88 -9.31
CA THR A 38 1.13 5.55 -9.87
C THR A 38 2.44 4.99 -9.31
N HIS A 39 3.53 5.77 -9.31
CA HIS A 39 4.80 5.33 -8.72
C HIS A 39 4.71 5.10 -7.21
N ALA A 40 3.95 5.91 -6.47
CA ALA A 40 3.76 5.68 -5.05
C ALA A 40 2.96 4.39 -4.76
N ILE A 41 2.00 4.05 -5.63
CA ILE A 41 1.25 2.78 -5.57
C ILE A 41 2.19 1.60 -5.82
N ASP A 42 3.03 1.67 -6.86
CA ASP A 42 4.01 0.62 -7.17
C ASP A 42 5.00 0.41 -6.02
N ASP A 43 5.55 1.49 -5.45
CA ASP A 43 6.43 1.45 -4.27
C ASP A 43 5.75 0.75 -3.08
N PHE A 44 4.48 1.07 -2.82
CA PHE A 44 3.72 0.46 -1.74
C PHE A 44 3.51 -1.04 -1.96
N LEU A 45 3.11 -1.44 -3.17
CA LEU A 45 2.90 -2.85 -3.51
C LEU A 45 4.20 -3.65 -3.40
N LEU A 46 5.34 -3.06 -3.78
CA LEU A 46 6.66 -3.69 -3.63
C LEU A 46 7.04 -3.91 -2.16
N ASP A 47 6.79 -2.93 -1.28
CA ASP A 47 7.05 -3.08 0.15
C ASP A 47 6.10 -4.12 0.79
N LEU A 48 4.86 -4.22 0.31
CA LEU A 48 3.91 -5.25 0.75
C LEU A 48 4.32 -6.66 0.29
N MET A 49 4.82 -6.81 -0.94
CA MET A 49 5.42 -8.07 -1.42
C MET A 49 6.67 -8.44 -0.63
N THR A 50 7.49 -7.44 -0.26
CA THR A 50 8.67 -7.63 0.58
C THR A 50 8.30 -8.10 1.99
N LEU A 51 7.21 -7.57 2.56
CA LEU A 51 6.65 -8.07 3.82
C LEU A 51 6.25 -9.55 3.70
N SER A 52 5.54 -9.93 2.64
CA SER A 52 5.19 -11.33 2.35
C SER A 52 6.44 -12.22 2.31
N PHE A 53 7.44 -11.81 1.53
CA PHE A 53 8.70 -12.51 1.37
C PHE A 53 9.43 -12.68 2.71
N ILE A 54 9.48 -11.64 3.54
CA ILE A 54 10.13 -11.71 4.86
C ILE A 54 9.41 -12.70 5.77
N VAL A 55 8.08 -12.65 5.83
CA VAL A 55 7.29 -13.57 6.67
C VAL A 55 7.46 -15.01 6.21
N GLU A 56 7.46 -15.25 4.89
CA GLU A 56 7.59 -16.57 4.28
C GLU A 56 9.00 -17.16 4.43
N CYS A 57 10.06 -16.37 4.19
CA CYS A 57 11.43 -16.87 4.13
C CYS A 57 12.21 -16.75 5.45
N TYR A 58 11.88 -15.78 6.30
CA TYR A 58 12.65 -15.43 7.50
C TYR A 58 11.81 -15.45 8.78
N GLY A 59 10.53 -15.76 8.68
CA GLY A 59 9.59 -15.76 9.80
C GLY A 59 9.31 -14.34 10.32
N ARG A 60 8.77 -14.25 11.53
CA ARG A 60 8.19 -13.00 12.06
C ARG A 60 9.18 -12.02 12.72
N GLY A 61 10.48 -12.32 12.71
CA GLY A 61 11.48 -11.48 13.39
C GLY A 61 11.66 -10.08 12.76
N LEU A 62 11.61 -10.00 11.43
CA LEU A 62 11.76 -8.74 10.68
C LEU A 62 10.41 -8.15 10.19
N GLU A 63 9.33 -8.90 10.38
CA GLU A 63 7.98 -8.52 9.97
C GLU A 63 7.55 -7.11 10.46
N PRO A 64 7.79 -6.71 11.74
CA PRO A 64 7.36 -5.38 12.20
C PRO A 64 8.05 -4.23 11.46
N LEU A 65 9.32 -4.43 11.06
CA LEU A 65 10.08 -3.43 10.31
C LEU A 65 9.56 -3.31 8.87
N ALA A 66 9.34 -4.44 8.21
CA ALA A 66 8.78 -4.48 6.86
C ALA A 66 7.35 -3.89 6.82
N ARG A 67 6.53 -4.17 7.83
CA ARG A 67 5.21 -3.56 7.98
C ARG A 67 5.30 -2.05 8.15
N THR A 68 6.27 -1.56 8.92
CA THR A 68 6.50 -0.11 9.08
C THR A 68 6.83 0.56 7.75
N LEU A 69 7.61 -0.10 6.88
CA LEU A 69 7.92 0.41 5.54
C LEU A 69 6.66 0.48 4.66
N ALA A 70 5.90 -0.61 4.58
CA ALA A 70 4.64 -0.66 3.82
C ALA A 70 3.67 0.44 4.28
N ARG A 71 3.49 0.63 5.59
CA ARG A 71 2.62 1.69 6.15
C ARG A 71 3.08 3.10 5.80
N ARG A 72 4.41 3.36 5.80
CA ARG A 72 4.96 4.66 5.38
C ARG A 72 4.69 4.93 3.90
N ARG A 73 4.81 3.92 3.04
CA ARG A 73 4.44 4.06 1.62
C ARG A 73 2.95 4.28 1.43
N LEU A 74 2.10 3.57 2.19
CA LEU A 74 0.66 3.76 2.17
C LEU A 74 0.27 5.20 2.55
N ALA A 75 0.90 5.77 3.58
CA ALA A 75 0.68 7.15 3.98
C ALA A 75 1.02 8.14 2.85
N LYS A 76 2.09 7.88 2.08
CA LYS A 76 2.45 8.67 0.90
C LYS A 76 1.40 8.54 -0.21
N VAL A 77 0.91 7.33 -0.50
CA VAL A 77 -0.17 7.10 -1.48
C VAL A 77 -1.41 7.90 -1.08
N ARG A 78 -1.80 7.85 0.20
CA ARG A 78 -2.94 8.60 0.72
C ARG A 78 -2.79 10.10 0.49
N LEU A 79 -1.65 10.68 0.88
CA LEU A 79 -1.37 12.11 0.70
C LEU A 79 -1.41 12.54 -0.78
N LEU A 80 -0.84 11.74 -1.67
CA LEU A 80 -0.84 12.03 -3.11
C LEU A 80 -2.24 11.86 -3.73
N SER A 81 -3.06 10.94 -3.22
CA SER A 81 -4.44 10.78 -3.70
C SER A 81 -5.32 11.98 -3.33
N GLU A 82 -5.19 12.50 -2.10
CA GLU A 82 -5.94 13.66 -1.61
C GLU A 82 -5.49 14.96 -2.32
N GLY A 83 -4.19 15.08 -2.62
CA GLY A 83 -3.64 16.22 -3.37
C GLY A 83 -4.11 16.31 -4.83
N VAL A 84 -4.33 15.18 -5.49
CA VAL A 84 -4.86 15.15 -6.87
C VAL A 84 -6.33 15.57 -6.91
N ASP A 85 -7.13 15.16 -5.93
CA ASP A 85 -8.55 15.53 -5.87
C ASP A 85 -8.71 17.06 -5.68
N SER A 86 -7.86 17.68 -4.86
CA SER A 86 -7.87 19.15 -4.64
C SER A 86 -7.38 19.97 -5.86
N ALA A 87 -6.59 19.37 -6.76
CA ALA A 87 -6.15 20.02 -8.01
C ALA A 87 -7.21 19.97 -9.12
N ARG A 88 -8.17 19.04 -9.05
CA ARG A 88 -9.29 18.92 -10.02
C ARG A 88 -10.48 19.81 -9.71
N GLU A 89 -10.61 20.30 -8.46
CA GLU A 89 -11.71 21.17 -8.01
C GLU A 89 -11.45 22.67 -8.26
N LYS A 90 -10.34 23.04 -8.90
CA LYS A 90 -10.00 24.42 -9.32
C LYS A 90 -10.05 24.57 -10.83
#